data_AF-A0A7W8BFB2-F1
#
_entry.id   AF-A0A7W8BFB2-F1
#
_cell.length_a   1.000
_cell.length_b   1.000
_cell.length_c   1.000
_cell.angle_alpha   90.00
_cell.angle_beta   90.00
_cell.angle_gamma   90.00
#
_symmetry.space_group_name_H-M   'P 1'
#
loop_
_entity.id
_entity.type
_entity.pdbx_description
1 polymer ?
#
loop_
_entity_poly.entity_id
_entity_poly.type
_entity_poly.pdbx_seq_one_letter_code
_entity_poly.pdbx_strand_id
1 'polypeptide(L)' 'NQINNVLVFPGVFRGLLDAQSRTVNTDMMLAAAGALANVVAEDELNANYIIPSVFNAQATEAVAAAVKRAALAARKGE' A
#
# COMPACT_ATOMS: atom_id res chain seq x y z
N ASN A 1 -14.12 -6.24 -8.59
CA ASN A 1 -13.86 -6.28 -7.13
C ASN A 1 -13.17 -7.57 -6.67
N GLN A 2 -11.97 -7.91 -7.16
CA GLN A 2 -11.24 -9.08 -6.63
C GLN A 2 -10.33 -8.64 -5.48
N ILE A 3 -10.71 -9.00 -4.25
CA ILE A 3 -9.93 -8.70 -3.04
C ILE A 3 -8.88 -9.80 -2.87
N ASN A 4 -7.62 -9.45 -3.08
CA ASN A 4 -6.52 -10.42 -3.03
C ASN A 4 -5.23 -9.78 -2.52
N ASN A 5 -4.47 -10.53 -1.72
CA ASN A 5 -3.19 -10.10 -1.15
C ASN A 5 -2.13 -9.76 -2.21
N VAL A 6 -2.27 -10.27 -3.45
CA VAL A 6 -1.40 -9.93 -4.58
C VAL A 6 -1.34 -8.42 -4.86
N LEU A 7 -2.39 -7.69 -4.50
CA LEU A 7 -2.45 -6.24 -4.64
C LEU A 7 -1.56 -5.49 -3.64
N VAL A 8 -1.13 -6.16 -2.57
CA VAL A 8 -0.51 -5.50 -1.41
C VAL A 8 0.88 -6.04 -1.12
N PHE A 9 1.09 -7.37 -1.17
CA PHE A 9 2.38 -7.94 -0.77
C PHE A 9 3.57 -7.35 -1.55
N PRO A 10 3.52 -7.15 -2.88
CA PRO A 10 4.69 -6.63 -3.61
C PRO A 10 5.08 -5.24 -3.10
N GLY A 11 4.09 -4.36 -2.91
CA GLY A 11 4.29 -3.00 -2.43
C GLY A 11 4.75 -2.97 -0.97
N VAL A 12 4.10 -3.73 -0.08
CA VAL A 12 4.46 -3.78 1.34
C VAL A 12 5.90 -4.24 1.53
N PHE A 13 6.29 -5.36 0.92
CA PHE A 13 7.66 -5.86 1.05
C PHE A 13 8.66 -4.90 0.42
N ARG A 14 8.35 -4.30 -0.73
CA ARG A 14 9.24 -3.30 -1.35
C ARG A 14 9.46 -2.09 -0.43
N GLY A 15 8.39 -1.54 0.14
CA GLY A 15 8.46 -0.39 1.05
C GLY A 15 9.25 -0.68 2.32
N LEU A 16 9.07 -1.88 2.91
CA LEU A 16 9.82 -2.33 4.09
C LEU A 16 11.31 -2.50 3.78
N LEU A 17 11.65 -3.12 2.64
CA LEU A 17 13.03 -3.29 2.18
C LEU A 17 13.70 -1.94 1.93
N ASP A 18 13.01 -1.01 1.26
CA ASP A 18 13.51 0.34 0.99
C ASP A 18 13.69 1.20 2.25
N ALA A 19 12.92 0.94 3.29
CA ALA A 19 13.07 1.58 4.59
C ALA A 19 14.09 0.87 5.51
N GLN A 20 14.58 -0.30 5.09
CA GLN A 20 15.34 -1.24 5.93
C GLN A 20 14.64 -1.52 7.26
N SER A 21 13.31 -1.66 7.23
CA SER A 21 12.50 -1.89 8.43
C SER A 21 12.80 -3.27 9.01
N ARG A 22 12.87 -3.35 10.35
CA ARG A 22 13.00 -4.62 11.09
C ARG A 22 11.68 -5.09 11.69
N THR A 23 10.68 -4.23 11.68
CA THR A 23 9.37 -4.46 12.28
C THR A 23 8.28 -4.12 11.28
N VAL A 24 7.10 -4.63 11.57
CA VAL A 24 5.87 -4.33 10.85
C VAL A 24 4.83 -4.01 11.92
N ASN A 25 4.16 -2.86 11.79
CA ASN A 25 3.16 -2.42 12.74
C ASN A 25 1.85 -2.00 12.04
N THR A 26 0.82 -1.71 12.83
CA THR A 26 -0.51 -1.35 12.33
C THR A 26 -0.48 -0.10 11.48
N ASP A 27 0.34 0.91 11.81
CA ASP A 27 0.41 2.15 11.04
C ASP A 27 0.95 1.92 9.63
N MET A 28 1.94 1.04 9.47
CA MET A 28 2.43 0.62 8.15
C MET A 28 1.34 -0.09 7.34
N MET A 29 0.50 -0.91 8.00
CA MET A 29 -0.61 -1.62 7.35
C MET A 29 -1.75 -0.68 6.95
N LEU A 30 -2.10 0.28 7.80
CA LEU A 30 -3.07 1.32 7.49
C LEU A 30 -2.58 2.21 6.34
N ALA A 31 -1.29 2.55 6.32
CA ALA A 31 -0.68 3.29 5.20
C ALA A 31 -0.75 2.51 3.88
N ALA A 32 -0.49 1.20 3.91
CA ALA A 32 -0.65 0.34 2.73
C ALA A 32 -2.10 0.29 2.24
N ALA A 33 -3.05 0.10 3.16
CA ALA A 33 -4.48 0.03 2.83
C ALA A 33 -5.00 1.34 2.23
N GLY A 34 -4.65 2.48 2.85
CA GLY A 34 -5.01 3.81 2.33
C GLY A 34 -4.38 4.08 0.97
N ALA A 35 -3.13 3.68 0.76
CA ALA A 35 -2.48 3.83 -0.54
C ALA A 35 -3.15 2.99 -1.63
N LEU A 36 -3.52 1.74 -1.34
CA LEU A 36 -4.24 0.89 -2.29
C LEU A 36 -5.62 1.45 -2.64
N ALA A 37 -6.36 1.94 -1.63
CA ALA A 37 -7.68 2.54 -1.84
C ALA A 37 -7.60 3.75 -2.77
N ASN A 38 -6.60 4.62 -2.55
CA ASN A 38 -6.39 5.83 -3.34
C ASN A 38 -5.88 5.58 -4.78
N VAL A 39 -5.61 4.33 -5.16
CA VAL A 39 -5.28 3.98 -6.56
C VAL A 39 -6.55 3.96 -7.42
N VAL A 40 -7.73 3.74 -6.83
CA VAL A 40 -9.00 3.89 -7.54
C VAL A 40 -9.36 5.38 -7.54
N ALA A 41 -9.41 6.00 -8.71
CA ALA A 41 -9.80 7.39 -8.81
C ALA A 41 -11.31 7.57 -8.54
N GLU A 42 -11.71 8.74 -8.04
CA GLU A 42 -13.10 9.03 -7.67
C GLU A 42 -14.07 8.88 -8.85
N ASP A 43 -13.62 9.18 -10.08
CA ASP A 43 -14.39 9.06 -11.31
C ASP A 43 -14.45 7.62 -11.86
N GLU A 44 -13.53 6.75 -11.43
CA GLU A 44 -13.56 5.31 -11.73
C GLU A 44 -14.35 4.52 -10.69
N LEU A 45 -14.52 5.07 -9.48
CA LEU A 45 -15.16 4.40 -8.35
C LEU A 45 -16.63 4.09 -8.65
N ASN A 46 -16.97 2.81 -8.67
CA ASN A 46 -18.35 2.36 -8.84
C ASN A 46 -18.56 0.98 -8.20
N ALA A 47 -19.81 0.52 -8.17
CA ALA A 47 -20.18 -0.77 -7.56
C ALA A 47 -19.39 -1.98 -8.09
N ASN A 48 -18.84 -1.91 -9.32
CA ASN A 48 -18.06 -2.98 -9.94
C ASN A 48 -16.54 -2.76 -9.85
N TYR A 49 -16.09 -1.59 -9.40
CA TYR A 49 -14.68 -1.19 -9.34
C TYR A 49 -14.35 -0.43 -8.04
N ILE A 50 -14.32 -1.16 -6.92
CA ILE A 50 -13.97 -0.64 -5.58
C ILE A 50 -12.52 -0.94 -5.17
N ILE A 51 -11.81 -1.73 -5.97
CA ILE A 51 -10.43 -2.16 -5.72
C ILE A 51 -9.74 -2.33 -7.07
N PRO A 52 -8.47 -1.88 -7.22
CA PRO A 52 -7.83 -1.88 -8.53
C PRO A 52 -7.56 -3.31 -9.03
N SER A 53 -7.36 -3.42 -10.34
CA SER A 53 -6.88 -4.66 -10.96
C SER A 53 -5.48 -5.02 -10.45
N VAL A 54 -5.17 -6.32 -10.40
CA VAL A 54 -3.82 -6.85 -10.09
C VAL A 54 -2.76 -6.40 -11.07
N PHE A 55 -3.18 -5.93 -12.25
CA PHE A 55 -2.31 -5.38 -13.30
C PHE A 55 -2.26 -3.84 -13.29
N ASN A 56 -2.85 -3.18 -12.30
CA ASN A 56 -2.70 -1.74 -12.15
C ASN A 56 -1.24 -1.42 -11.80
N ALA A 57 -0.54 -0.78 -12.73
CA ALA A 57 0.90 -0.50 -12.62
C ALA A 57 1.24 0.38 -11.42
N GLN A 58 0.31 1.22 -10.95
CA GLN A 58 0.53 2.16 -9.86
C GLN A 58 0.35 1.53 -8.47
N ALA A 59 -0.41 0.43 -8.37
CA ALA A 59 -0.76 -0.16 -7.07
C ALA A 59 0.48 -0.52 -6.23
N THR A 60 1.42 -1.25 -6.84
CA THR A 60 2.66 -1.67 -6.15
C THR A 60 3.51 -0.48 -5.73
N GLU A 61 3.69 0.51 -6.60
CA GLU A 61 4.52 1.69 -6.33
C GLU A 61 3.91 2.58 -5.25
N ALA A 62 2.60 2.81 -5.31
CA ALA A 62 1.87 3.61 -4.34
C ALA A 62 1.94 3.00 -2.93
N VAL A 63 1.69 1.69 -2.83
CA VAL A 63 1.76 0.95 -1.56
C VAL A 63 3.20 0.96 -1.03
N ALA A 64 4.21 0.71 -1.87
CA ALA A 64 5.61 0.73 -1.44
C ALA A 64 6.04 2.09 -0.89
N ALA A 65 5.68 3.18 -1.59
CA ALA A 65 6.00 4.53 -1.14
C ALA A 65 5.33 4.86 0.20
N ALA A 66 4.07 4.46 0.40
CA ALA A 66 3.34 4.70 1.64
C ALA A 66 3.93 3.91 2.82
N VAL A 67 4.22 2.63 2.63
CA VAL A 67 4.82 1.77 3.66
C VAL A 67 6.21 2.25 4.03
N LYS A 68 7.03 2.65 3.05
CA LYS A 68 8.36 3.24 3.32
C LYS A 68 8.24 4.49 4.21
N ARG A 69 7.32 5.41 3.88
CA ARG A 69 7.11 6.63 4.68
C ARG A 69 6.68 6.29 6.10
N ALA A 70 5.72 5.37 6.28
CA ALA A 70 5.25 4.94 7.59
C ALA A 70 6.37 4.29 8.42
N ALA A 71 7.17 3.42 7.80
CA ALA A 71 8.30 2.77 8.47
C ALA A 71 9.38 3.78 8.91
N LEU A 72 9.69 4.77 8.08
CA LEU A 72 10.64 5.83 8.44
C LEU A 72 10.11 6.76 9.54
N ALA A 73 8.78 6.97 9.60
CA ALA A 73 8.15 7.76 10.65
C ALA A 73 8.19 7.02 12.00
N ALA A 74 7.87 5.73 12.01
CA ALA A 74 7.92 4.90 13.21
C ALA A 74 9.31 4.91 13.87
N ARG A 75 10.39 4.85 13.07
CA ARG A 75 11.77 4.93 13.55
C ARG A 75 12.16 6.26 14.21
N LYS A 76 11.47 7.36 13.89
CA LYS A 76 11.75 8.68 14.49
C LYS A 76 11.07 8.88 15.83
N GLY A 77 10.11 8.01 16.18
CA GLY A 77 9.41 8.02 17.47
C GLY A 77 9.99 7.06 18.50
N GLU A 78 11.00 6.27 18.12
CA GLU A 78 11.85 5.45 19.00
C GLU A 78 13.05 6.25 19.50
#